data_AF-A0A1J7GY69-F1
#
_entry.id   AF-A0A1J7GY69-F1
#
_cell.length_a   1.000
_cell.length_b   1.000
_cell.length_c   1.000
_cell.angle_alpha   90.00
_cell.angle_beta   90.00
_cell.angle_gamma   90.00
#
_symmetry.space_group_name_H-M   'P 1'
#
loop_
_entity.id
_entity.type
_entity.pdbx_description
1 polymer ?
#
loop_
_entity_poly.entity_id
_entity_poly.type
_entity_poly.pdbx_seq_one_letter_code
_entity_poly.pdbx_strand_id
1 'polypeptide(L)'
;MTTVTSYLSLSTLSHSSQTKRTLSSTRFPFPNSDSSRSRFNFSSNSVQAFRPSNPLSKFVIRCSSSVTDIPTVSETKLNFLKAYKRPIPSIYNTVLQELIVQQHLMRYKKSYRYDPVFALGFVTVYDQLMEGYPSDEDRNAIFQAYIKSLNEDPDQYRVDAQKLEEWARVQNSTSLVDFSSKEGEVEGILKDIAQRAGGKGEFSYSRFFAIGLFRLLELANAMEPAILEKLCAALNINKRSVDRDLDVYRNLLSKLVQAKELLREYVDREKKKREERSEPQKANEAITKCLGEQFSGL
;
A
#
# COMPACT_ATOMS: atom_id res chain seq x y z
N MET A 1 2.95 6.00 -31.34
CA MET A 1 2.06 4.83 -31.29
C MET A 1 2.92 3.60 -31.03
N THR A 2 2.81 3.02 -29.83
CA THR A 2 2.98 1.58 -29.51
C THR A 2 2.89 1.45 -27.98
N THR A 3 1.67 1.35 -27.46
CA THR A 3 1.40 0.90 -26.10
C THR A 3 1.50 -0.63 -26.07
N VAL A 4 2.55 -1.17 -25.45
CA VAL A 4 2.67 -2.60 -25.19
C VAL A 4 2.02 -2.88 -23.84
N THR A 5 0.73 -3.23 -23.87
CA THR A 5 0.02 -3.86 -22.76
C THR A 5 0.46 -5.31 -22.65
N SER A 6 1.35 -5.60 -21.71
CA SER A 6 1.74 -6.97 -21.34
C SER A 6 0.67 -7.57 -20.44
N TYR A 7 -0.06 -8.57 -20.93
CA TYR A 7 -1.07 -9.32 -20.19
C TYR A 7 -0.39 -10.37 -19.30
N LEU A 8 -0.73 -10.39 -18.01
CA LEU A 8 -0.35 -11.46 -17.07
C LEU A 8 -1.27 -12.67 -17.27
N SER A 9 -0.71 -13.80 -17.74
CA SER A 9 -1.38 -15.10 -17.75
C SER A 9 -0.78 -15.99 -16.67
N LEU A 10 -1.56 -16.35 -15.65
CA LEU A 10 -1.18 -17.39 -14.68
C LEU A 10 -2.03 -18.65 -14.90
N SER A 11 -1.37 -19.71 -15.35
CA SER A 11 -1.93 -21.06 -15.42
C SER A 11 -2.00 -21.70 -14.03
N THR A 12 -3.12 -22.35 -13.77
CA THR A 12 -3.47 -23.04 -12.52
C THR A 12 -2.80 -24.41 -12.44
N LEU A 13 -2.06 -24.68 -11.36
CA LEU A 13 -1.73 -26.05 -10.94
C LEU A 13 -2.58 -26.43 -9.73
N SER A 14 -3.17 -27.61 -9.82
CA SER A 14 -4.15 -28.19 -8.91
C SER A 14 -3.52 -29.08 -7.83
N HIS A 15 -4.33 -29.36 -6.80
CA HIS A 15 -4.24 -30.42 -5.78
C HIS A 15 -3.33 -30.16 -4.55
N SER A 16 -3.67 -30.57 -3.31
CA SER A 16 -4.71 -31.48 -2.83
C SER A 16 -5.11 -31.17 -1.37
N SER A 17 -6.30 -31.63 -1.00
CA SER A 17 -7.03 -31.49 0.27
C SER A 17 -6.44 -32.29 1.44
N GLN A 18 -6.68 -31.84 2.68
CA GLN A 18 -6.94 -32.61 3.93
C GLN A 18 -6.90 -31.60 5.10
N THR A 19 -7.67 -31.59 6.19
CA THR A 19 -8.89 -32.26 6.67
C THR A 19 -9.41 -31.38 7.82
N LYS A 20 -10.74 -31.30 7.96
CA LYS A 20 -11.47 -30.57 9.02
C LYS A 20 -11.02 -30.97 10.44
N ARG A 21 -10.99 -30.02 11.38
CA ARG A 21 -11.36 -30.27 12.78
C ARG A 21 -11.79 -29.00 13.52
N THR A 22 -12.79 -29.22 14.37
CA THR A 22 -13.81 -28.32 14.89
C THR A 22 -13.39 -27.64 16.20
N LEU A 23 -13.94 -26.45 16.43
CA LEU A 23 -13.90 -25.69 17.69
C LEU A 23 -14.66 -26.42 18.81
N SER A 24 -14.11 -26.37 20.03
CA SER A 24 -14.88 -26.51 21.27
C SER A 24 -14.33 -25.57 22.35
N SER A 25 -15.25 -24.80 22.94
CA SER A 25 -15.11 -24.04 24.19
C SER A 25 -15.04 -24.99 25.39
N THR A 26 -14.36 -24.62 26.49
CA THR A 26 -14.85 -24.66 27.90
C THR A 26 -13.71 -24.49 28.93
N ARG A 27 -13.91 -23.50 29.83
CA ARG A 27 -13.54 -23.30 31.26
C ARG A 27 -12.12 -23.56 31.81
N PHE A 28 -11.73 -22.59 32.65
CA PHE A 28 -10.69 -22.49 33.68
C PHE A 28 -10.57 -23.70 34.64
N PRO A 29 -9.43 -23.83 35.34
CA PRO A 29 -9.31 -23.28 36.70
C PRO A 29 -7.96 -22.59 37.05
N PHE A 30 -8.02 -21.68 38.01
CA PHE A 30 -6.90 -21.02 38.71
C PHE A 30 -6.03 -22.00 39.53
N PRO A 31 -4.82 -21.57 39.94
CA PRO A 31 -4.56 -21.51 41.38
C PRO A 31 -3.86 -20.22 41.86
N ASN A 32 -4.13 -19.95 43.15
CA ASN A 32 -3.74 -18.83 44.01
C ASN A 32 -2.23 -18.66 44.25
N SER A 33 -1.80 -17.42 44.52
CA SER A 33 -1.08 -17.10 45.77
C SER A 33 -1.03 -15.58 46.02
N ASP A 34 -1.53 -15.21 47.20
CA ASP A 34 -1.08 -14.21 48.18
C ASP A 34 0.23 -13.44 47.84
N SER A 35 0.48 -12.21 48.26
CA SER A 35 -0.20 -11.22 49.10
C SER A 35 0.69 -9.96 49.09
N SER A 36 0.10 -8.78 49.18
CA SER A 36 0.47 -7.75 50.18
C SER A 36 -0.24 -6.43 49.88
N ARG A 37 -0.79 -5.91 50.96
CA ARG A 37 -1.70 -4.77 51.05
C ARG A 37 -0.92 -3.46 50.99
N SER A 38 -1.56 -2.40 50.50
CA SER A 38 -1.73 -1.22 51.36
C SER A 38 -3.04 -0.51 51.09
N ARG A 39 -3.76 -0.22 52.17
CA ARG A 39 -5.07 0.41 52.22
C ARG A 39 -4.89 1.93 52.26
N PHE A 40 -5.74 2.67 51.57
CA PHE A 40 -6.19 3.98 52.06
C PHE A 40 -7.70 4.08 51.87
N ASN A 41 -8.42 4.00 52.99
CA ASN A 41 -9.82 4.40 53.09
C ASN A 41 -9.85 5.92 53.24
N PHE A 42 -10.80 6.59 52.57
CA PHE A 42 -11.37 7.81 53.13
C PHE A 42 -12.89 7.83 52.96
N SER A 43 -13.53 8.07 54.10
CA SER A 43 -14.96 8.10 54.36
C SER A 43 -15.63 9.30 53.69
N SER A 44 -16.83 9.08 53.16
CA SER A 44 -17.76 10.11 52.74
C SER A 44 -18.58 10.59 53.93
N ASN A 45 -18.46 11.88 54.28
CA ASN A 45 -19.46 12.59 55.06
C ASN A 45 -19.88 13.87 54.32
N SER A 46 -21.16 14.19 54.47
CA SER A 46 -21.92 15.16 53.70
C SER A 46 -22.00 16.55 54.35
N VAL A 47 -22.35 17.52 53.49
CA VAL A 47 -22.89 18.87 53.76
C VAL A 47 -21.89 19.94 54.23
N GLN A 48 -21.56 20.92 53.38
CA GLN A 48 -22.13 22.29 53.41
C GLN A 48 -21.55 23.15 52.27
N ALA A 49 -22.38 24.07 51.76
CA ALA A 49 -22.12 24.90 50.60
C ALA A 49 -21.13 26.04 50.86
N PHE A 50 -20.19 26.25 49.93
CA PHE A 50 -19.61 27.57 49.63
C PHE A 50 -19.27 27.66 48.14
N ARG A 51 -19.79 28.69 47.49
CA ARG A 51 -19.48 29.08 46.10
C ARG A 51 -18.26 30.01 46.14
N PRO A 52 -17.27 29.79 45.27
CA PRO A 52 -16.80 30.94 44.50
C PRO A 52 -16.53 30.60 43.03
N SER A 53 -16.79 31.61 42.21
CA SER A 53 -16.51 31.76 40.79
C SER A 53 -15.00 31.86 40.49
N ASN A 54 -14.50 31.08 39.52
CA ASN A 54 -13.61 31.53 38.43
C ASN A 54 -13.19 30.37 37.49
N PRO A 55 -12.76 30.67 36.26
CA PRO A 55 -13.00 29.81 35.10
C PRO A 55 -12.02 28.65 35.01
N LEU A 56 -12.51 27.51 34.53
CA LEU A 56 -11.71 26.33 34.19
C LEU A 56 -10.75 26.70 33.05
N SER A 57 -9.54 27.11 33.41
CA SER A 57 -8.40 27.09 32.49
C SER A 57 -8.18 25.63 32.11
N LYS A 58 -8.55 25.27 30.87
CA LYS A 58 -8.19 23.99 30.27
C LYS A 58 -6.67 23.98 30.17
N PHE A 59 -6.00 23.38 31.15
CA PHE A 59 -4.58 23.08 31.05
C PHE A 59 -4.39 22.08 29.90
N VAL A 60 -4.05 22.60 28.73
CA VAL A 60 -3.50 21.79 27.64
C VAL A 60 -2.05 21.54 28.02
N ILE A 61 -1.76 20.35 28.54
CA ILE A 61 -0.39 19.89 28.74
C ILE A 61 0.21 19.68 27.35
N ARG A 62 0.96 20.68 26.88
CA ARG A 62 1.73 20.59 25.65
C ARG A 62 3.12 20.06 26.01
N CYS A 63 3.28 18.75 25.98
CA CYS A 63 4.60 18.14 25.95
C CYS A 63 5.26 18.58 24.63
N SER A 64 6.31 19.39 24.73
CA SER A 64 7.16 19.74 23.59
C SER A 64 8.49 19.01 23.77
N SER A 65 8.68 17.94 23.01
CA SER A 65 9.98 17.28 22.89
C SER A 65 10.76 17.95 21.77
N SER A 66 11.84 18.65 22.10
CA SER A 66 12.77 19.23 21.12
C SER A 66 13.74 18.19 20.55
N VAL A 67 13.22 17.04 20.15
CA VAL A 67 13.86 16.13 19.20
C VAL A 67 13.21 16.46 17.86
N THR A 68 13.93 16.44 16.74
CA THR A 68 13.29 16.57 15.42
C THR A 68 12.08 15.63 15.37
N ASP A 69 10.86 16.17 15.51
CA ASP A 69 9.69 15.36 15.80
C ASP A 69 9.48 14.44 14.61
N ILE A 70 9.69 13.14 14.85
CA ILE A 70 9.42 12.11 13.84
C ILE A 70 7.93 12.25 13.52
N PRO A 71 7.55 12.47 12.25
CA PRO A 71 6.17 12.67 11.89
C PRO A 71 5.32 11.52 12.40
N THR A 72 4.11 11.81 12.86
CA THR A 72 3.13 10.77 13.17
C THR A 72 2.48 10.25 11.90
N VAL A 73 1.87 9.05 11.98
CA VAL A 73 1.04 8.50 10.89
C VAL A 73 -0.06 9.50 10.49
N SER A 74 -0.69 10.14 11.48
CA SER A 74 -1.75 11.14 11.26
C SER A 74 -1.24 12.35 10.51
N GLU A 75 -0.03 12.84 10.81
CA GLU A 75 0.60 13.95 10.09
C GLU A 75 0.93 13.57 8.65
N THR A 76 1.45 12.36 8.41
CA THR A 76 1.73 11.86 7.05
C THR A 76 0.44 11.80 6.22
N LYS A 77 -0.63 11.23 6.78
CA LYS A 77 -1.96 11.22 6.11
C LYS A 77 -2.49 12.61 5.85
N LEU A 78 -2.34 13.53 6.81
CA LEU A 78 -2.74 14.92 6.63
C LEU A 78 -1.93 15.60 5.53
N ASN A 79 -0.62 15.35 5.44
CA ASN A 79 0.25 15.87 4.40
C ASN A 79 -0.16 15.36 3.02
N PHE A 80 -0.52 14.09 2.90
CA PHE A 80 -1.07 13.53 1.67
C PHE A 80 -2.36 14.24 1.23
N LEU A 81 -3.33 14.42 2.15
CA LEU A 81 -4.60 15.11 1.85
C LEU A 81 -4.41 16.60 1.54
N LYS A 82 -3.38 17.25 2.10
CA LYS A 82 -3.00 18.63 1.77
C LYS A 82 -2.40 18.72 0.37
N ALA A 83 -1.56 17.76 0.00
CA ALA A 83 -0.88 17.69 -1.29
C ALA A 83 -1.84 17.29 -2.43
N TYR A 84 -2.79 16.40 -2.18
CA TYR A 84 -3.80 15.96 -3.16
C TYR A 84 -5.22 16.22 -2.63
N LYS A 85 -5.85 17.29 -3.14
CA LYS A 85 -7.16 17.78 -2.66
C LYS A 85 -8.37 17.23 -3.42
N ARG A 86 -8.14 16.51 -4.52
CA ARG A 86 -9.22 15.98 -5.36
C ARG A 86 -9.77 14.70 -4.75
N PRO A 87 -11.07 14.39 -4.94
CA PRO A 87 -11.64 13.14 -4.42
C PRO A 87 -11.01 11.93 -5.11
N ILE A 88 -10.62 10.93 -4.33
CA ILE A 88 -10.15 9.63 -4.80
C ILE A 88 -11.29 8.62 -4.62
N PRO A 89 -11.67 7.84 -5.65
CA PRO A 89 -12.67 6.79 -5.48
C PRO A 89 -12.32 5.85 -4.34
N SER A 90 -13.32 5.48 -3.53
CA SER A 90 -13.13 4.75 -2.27
C SER A 90 -12.37 3.44 -2.41
N ILE A 91 -12.51 2.76 -3.56
CA ILE A 91 -11.79 1.52 -3.88
C ILE A 91 -10.27 1.69 -3.84
N TYR A 92 -9.76 2.81 -4.35
CA TYR A 92 -8.33 3.12 -4.35
C TYR A 92 -7.93 3.77 -3.04
N ASN A 93 -8.74 4.71 -2.53
CA ASN A 93 -8.41 5.48 -1.33
C ASN A 93 -8.19 4.58 -0.10
N THR A 94 -9.01 3.54 0.08
CA THR A 94 -8.88 2.62 1.22
C THR A 94 -7.49 1.96 1.23
N VAL A 95 -7.08 1.41 0.09
CA VAL A 95 -5.79 0.72 -0.06
C VAL A 95 -4.62 1.71 0.00
N LEU A 96 -4.74 2.88 -0.64
CA LEU A 96 -3.72 3.94 -0.58
C LEU A 96 -3.46 4.38 0.87
N GLN A 97 -4.51 4.60 1.66
CA GLN A 97 -4.37 5.01 3.07
C GLN A 97 -3.71 3.91 3.92
N GLU A 98 -3.98 2.64 3.65
CA GLU A 98 -3.29 1.51 4.29
C GLU A 98 -1.82 1.43 3.89
N LEU A 99 -1.51 1.61 2.60
CA LEU A 99 -0.13 1.66 2.10
C LEU A 99 0.66 2.81 2.74
N ILE A 100 0.06 4.01 2.85
CA ILE A 100 0.70 5.16 3.54
C ILE A 100 1.09 4.78 4.96
N VAL A 101 0.21 4.12 5.71
CA VAL A 101 0.50 3.69 7.10
C VAL A 101 1.65 2.69 7.11
N GLN A 102 1.60 1.68 6.24
CA GLN A 102 2.63 0.64 6.19
C GLN A 102 4.00 1.21 5.83
N GLN A 103 4.05 2.09 4.84
CA GLN A 103 5.30 2.71 4.42
C GLN A 103 5.80 3.73 5.44
N HIS A 104 4.92 4.48 6.10
CA HIS A 104 5.29 5.35 7.21
C HIS A 104 6.01 4.58 8.33
N LEU A 105 5.40 3.48 8.78
CA LEU A 105 5.98 2.64 9.84
C LEU A 105 7.31 1.99 9.43
N MET A 106 7.61 1.93 8.14
CA MET A 106 8.85 1.41 7.58
C MET A 106 9.89 2.54 7.43
N ARG A 107 9.50 3.68 6.87
CA ARG A 107 10.33 4.87 6.59
C ARG A 107 10.95 5.48 7.85
N TYR A 108 10.20 5.48 8.94
CA TYR A 108 10.65 6.06 10.22
C TYR A 108 11.22 5.02 11.19
N LYS A 109 11.50 3.79 10.73
CA LYS A 109 12.30 2.84 11.52
C LYS A 109 13.73 3.36 11.64
N LYS A 110 14.36 3.13 12.79
CA LYS A 110 15.77 3.47 13.02
C LYS A 110 16.72 2.81 12.01
N SER A 111 16.39 1.60 11.56
CA SER A 111 17.18 0.83 10.59
C SER A 111 16.84 1.14 9.13
N TYR A 112 15.94 2.09 8.87
CA TYR A 112 15.54 2.41 7.51
C TYR A 112 16.69 3.10 6.77
N ARG A 113 16.99 2.56 5.60
CA ARG A 113 17.81 3.19 4.58
C ARG A 113 17.09 2.98 3.25
N TYR A 114 17.08 4.02 2.42
CA TYR A 114 16.50 3.93 1.08
C TYR A 114 17.26 2.90 0.23
N ASP A 115 16.51 2.06 -0.48
CA ASP A 115 17.02 1.03 -1.37
C ASP A 115 16.34 1.11 -2.75
N PRO A 116 17.08 1.17 -3.87
CA PRO A 116 16.48 1.16 -5.21
C PRO A 116 15.60 -0.08 -5.48
N VAL A 117 15.97 -1.24 -4.93
CA VAL A 117 15.14 -2.47 -5.02
C VAL A 117 13.81 -2.31 -4.27
N PHE A 118 13.81 -1.61 -3.13
CA PHE A 118 12.58 -1.23 -2.43
C PHE A 118 11.72 -0.31 -3.29
N ALA A 119 12.32 0.71 -3.90
CA ALA A 119 11.61 1.67 -4.74
C ALA A 119 10.97 0.97 -5.95
N LEU A 120 11.70 0.07 -6.62
CA LEU A 120 11.16 -0.77 -7.69
C LEU A 120 9.91 -1.54 -7.23
N GLY A 121 9.99 -2.19 -6.07
CA GLY A 121 8.85 -2.94 -5.53
C GLY A 121 7.67 -2.06 -5.16
N PHE A 122 7.90 -0.89 -4.55
CA PHE A 122 6.84 0.06 -4.26
C PHE A 122 6.16 0.59 -5.53
N VAL A 123 6.94 1.03 -6.52
CA VAL A 123 6.44 1.52 -7.81
C VAL A 123 5.61 0.45 -8.50
N THR A 124 6.07 -0.80 -8.49
CA THR A 124 5.34 -1.95 -9.04
C THR A 124 3.97 -2.13 -8.36
N VAL A 125 3.92 -2.11 -7.03
CA VAL A 125 2.65 -2.21 -6.28
C VAL A 125 1.73 -1.04 -6.59
N TYR A 126 2.26 0.17 -6.61
CA TYR A 126 1.48 1.38 -6.85
C TYR A 126 0.86 1.38 -8.25
N ASP A 127 1.64 1.05 -9.28
CA ASP A 127 1.16 1.07 -10.66
C ASP A 127 0.08 0.01 -10.90
N GLN A 128 0.23 -1.17 -10.32
CA GLN A 128 -0.80 -2.20 -10.36
C GLN A 128 -2.05 -1.83 -9.56
N LEU A 129 -1.88 -1.24 -8.37
CA LEU A 129 -3.01 -0.76 -7.58
C LEU A 129 -3.81 0.30 -8.34
N MET A 130 -3.11 1.21 -9.01
CA MET A 130 -3.71 2.34 -9.71
C MET A 130 -4.06 2.02 -11.17
N GLU A 131 -3.97 0.76 -11.56
CA GLU A 131 -4.29 0.31 -12.91
C GLU A 131 -5.80 0.47 -13.17
N GLY A 132 -6.16 1.16 -14.25
CA GLY A 132 -7.56 1.48 -14.58
C GLY A 132 -8.13 2.68 -13.82
N TYR A 133 -7.29 3.43 -13.10
CA TYR A 133 -7.69 4.74 -12.57
C TYR A 133 -8.12 5.68 -13.72
N PRO A 134 -9.20 6.48 -13.60
CA PRO A 134 -9.78 7.21 -14.74
C PRO A 134 -8.87 8.25 -15.42
N SER A 135 -7.90 8.81 -14.71
CA SER A 135 -7.00 9.87 -15.18
C SER A 135 -5.55 9.51 -14.90
N ASP A 136 -4.72 9.42 -15.94
CA ASP A 136 -3.28 9.16 -15.80
C ASP A 136 -2.56 10.32 -15.12
N GLU A 137 -3.00 11.56 -15.36
CA GLU A 137 -2.49 12.76 -14.69
C GLU A 137 -2.73 12.68 -13.18
N ASP A 138 -3.91 12.21 -12.78
CA ASP A 138 -4.28 12.04 -11.38
C ASP A 138 -3.51 10.90 -10.75
N ARG A 139 -3.32 9.78 -11.48
CA ARG A 139 -2.46 8.68 -11.03
C ARG A 139 -1.05 9.17 -10.72
N ASN A 140 -0.47 10.02 -11.56
CA ASN A 140 0.85 10.59 -11.30
C ASN A 140 0.83 11.61 -10.15
N ALA A 141 -0.18 12.49 -10.10
CA ALA A 141 -0.32 13.48 -9.04
C ALA A 141 -0.50 12.83 -7.65
N ILE A 142 -1.25 11.72 -7.57
CA ILE A 142 -1.42 10.93 -6.34
C ILE A 142 -0.09 10.29 -5.94
N PHE A 143 0.69 9.75 -6.90
CA PHE A 143 2.00 9.15 -6.62
C PHE A 143 2.95 10.18 -6.02
N GLN A 144 3.03 11.34 -6.67
CA GLN A 144 3.82 12.49 -6.24
C GLN A 144 3.41 12.94 -4.83
N ALA A 145 2.12 13.13 -4.58
CA ALA A 145 1.59 13.52 -3.26
C ALA A 145 1.87 12.45 -2.18
N TYR A 146 1.74 11.18 -2.53
CA TYR A 146 2.00 10.05 -1.65
C TYR A 146 3.46 10.07 -1.18
N ILE A 147 4.43 10.07 -2.11
CA ILE A 147 5.84 9.97 -1.74
C ILE A 147 6.30 11.24 -1.00
N LYS A 148 5.85 12.42 -1.46
CA LYS A 148 6.15 13.69 -0.79
C LYS A 148 5.58 13.74 0.64
N SER A 149 4.44 13.11 0.90
CA SER A 149 3.87 13.06 2.25
C SER A 149 4.75 12.32 3.27
N LEU A 150 5.63 11.42 2.78
CA LEU A 150 6.60 10.66 3.56
C LEU A 150 7.97 11.37 3.65
N ASN A 151 8.08 12.61 3.15
CA ASN A 151 9.34 13.36 3.02
C ASN A 151 10.40 12.60 2.19
N GLU A 152 9.96 12.03 1.08
CA GLU A 152 10.83 11.38 0.10
C GLU A 152 10.65 11.98 -1.30
N ASP A 153 11.56 11.64 -2.21
CA ASP A 153 11.57 12.15 -3.59
C ASP A 153 10.87 11.17 -4.55
N PRO A 154 9.69 11.52 -5.10
CA PRO A 154 9.00 10.68 -6.08
C PRO A 154 9.78 10.48 -7.38
N ASP A 155 10.59 11.45 -7.80
CA ASP A 155 11.32 11.37 -9.07
C ASP A 155 12.46 10.35 -8.94
N GLN A 156 13.16 10.35 -7.80
CA GLN A 156 14.14 9.31 -7.44
C GLN A 156 13.53 7.91 -7.52
N TYR A 157 12.33 7.69 -6.95
CA TYR A 157 11.67 6.38 -7.00
C TYR A 157 11.42 5.90 -8.43
N ARG A 158 10.94 6.79 -9.30
CA ARG A 158 10.64 6.44 -10.70
C ARG A 158 11.90 6.17 -11.50
N VAL A 159 12.92 7.01 -11.35
CA VAL A 159 14.21 6.86 -12.05
C VAL A 159 14.92 5.58 -11.62
N ASP A 160 15.03 5.32 -10.32
CA ASP A 160 15.71 4.13 -9.82
C ASP A 160 14.94 2.85 -10.15
N ALA A 161 13.60 2.86 -10.07
CA ALA A 161 12.78 1.74 -10.52
C ALA A 161 13.02 1.45 -12.00
N GLN A 162 12.94 2.46 -12.87
CA GLN A 162 13.16 2.31 -14.31
C GLN A 162 14.56 1.77 -14.63
N LYS A 163 15.59 2.29 -13.96
CA LYS A 163 16.98 1.82 -14.11
C LYS A 163 17.11 0.33 -13.80
N LEU A 164 16.53 -0.12 -12.68
CA LEU A 164 16.55 -1.53 -12.31
C LEU A 164 15.74 -2.40 -13.29
N GLU A 165 14.61 -1.89 -13.80
CA GLU A 165 13.83 -2.61 -14.82
C GLU A 165 14.62 -2.79 -16.12
N GLU A 166 15.26 -1.73 -16.62
CA GLU A 166 16.06 -1.76 -17.84
C GLU A 166 17.25 -2.72 -17.70
N TRP A 167 17.93 -2.67 -16.56
CA TRP A 167 18.99 -3.62 -16.26
C TRP A 167 18.49 -5.06 -16.23
N ALA A 168 17.35 -5.33 -15.58
CA ALA A 168 16.80 -6.68 -15.46
C ALA A 168 16.37 -7.27 -16.81
N ARG A 169 15.80 -6.46 -17.70
CA ARG A 169 15.35 -6.91 -19.05
C ARG A 169 16.47 -7.44 -19.93
N VAL A 170 17.71 -7.03 -19.69
CA VAL A 170 18.88 -7.51 -20.44
C VAL A 170 19.64 -8.62 -19.72
N GLN A 171 19.17 -9.05 -18.54
CA GLN A 171 19.73 -10.19 -17.81
C GLN A 171 19.10 -11.53 -18.23
N ASN A 172 19.76 -12.61 -17.84
CA ASN A 172 19.24 -13.96 -17.79
C ASN A 172 19.43 -14.54 -16.37
N SER A 173 18.92 -15.75 -16.13
CA SER A 173 18.98 -16.41 -14.82
C SER A 173 20.38 -16.47 -14.19
N THR A 174 21.43 -16.67 -15.01
CA THR A 174 22.80 -16.77 -14.52
C THR A 174 23.40 -15.40 -14.25
N SER A 175 23.23 -14.46 -15.18
CA SER A 175 23.79 -13.12 -15.04
C SER A 175 23.16 -12.32 -13.91
N LEU A 176 21.89 -12.56 -13.62
CA LEU A 176 21.15 -11.95 -12.52
C LEU A 176 21.71 -12.37 -11.16
N VAL A 177 21.99 -13.66 -10.96
CA VAL A 177 22.51 -14.18 -9.68
C VAL A 177 24.00 -13.92 -9.51
N ASP A 178 24.73 -13.81 -10.62
CA ASP A 178 26.17 -13.54 -10.64
C ASP A 178 26.49 -12.02 -10.68
N PHE A 179 25.58 -11.18 -10.17
CA PHE A 179 25.80 -9.73 -10.10
C PHE A 179 27.05 -9.36 -9.28
N SER A 180 27.49 -10.23 -8.37
CA SER A 180 28.65 -9.98 -7.51
C SER A 180 29.98 -10.02 -8.26
N SER A 181 30.06 -10.76 -9.37
CA SER A 181 31.26 -10.89 -10.21
C SER A 181 31.38 -9.79 -11.28
N LYS A 182 30.33 -8.96 -11.42
CA LYS A 182 30.18 -7.98 -12.50
C LYS A 182 30.27 -6.55 -12.01
N GLU A 183 30.66 -5.66 -12.91
CA GLU A 183 30.77 -4.22 -12.67
C GLU A 183 29.67 -3.48 -13.43
N GLY A 184 28.96 -2.62 -12.69
CA GLY A 184 27.90 -1.78 -13.22
C GLY A 184 27.21 -1.05 -12.09
N GLU A 185 26.38 -0.08 -12.44
CA GLU A 185 25.69 0.75 -11.45
C GLU A 185 24.71 -0.09 -10.62
N VAL A 186 23.90 -0.93 -11.27
CA VAL A 186 22.91 -1.79 -10.60
C VAL A 186 23.59 -2.92 -9.83
N GLU A 187 24.64 -3.52 -10.40
CA GLU A 187 25.48 -4.49 -9.71
C GLU A 187 26.10 -3.89 -8.43
N GLY A 188 26.56 -2.64 -8.50
CA GLY A 188 27.04 -1.89 -7.33
C GLY A 188 25.97 -1.69 -6.26
N ILE A 189 24.74 -1.35 -6.66
CA ILE A 189 23.59 -1.25 -5.76
C ILE A 189 23.31 -2.60 -5.07
N LEU A 190 23.26 -3.69 -5.84
CA LEU A 190 23.01 -5.04 -5.29
C LEU A 190 24.14 -5.51 -4.36
N LYS A 191 25.41 -5.15 -4.66
CA LYS A 191 26.56 -5.41 -3.79
C LYS A 191 26.47 -4.64 -2.47
N ASP A 192 26.12 -3.35 -2.49
CA ASP A 192 25.89 -2.56 -1.25
C ASP A 192 24.76 -3.16 -0.40
N ILE A 193 23.65 -3.55 -1.03
CA ILE A 193 22.54 -4.23 -0.35
C ILE A 193 23.03 -5.55 0.28
N ALA A 194 23.74 -6.39 -0.48
CA ALA A 194 24.24 -7.67 0.00
C ALA A 194 25.19 -7.51 1.21
N GLN A 195 26.07 -6.51 1.16
CA GLN A 195 26.98 -6.19 2.26
C GLN A 195 26.21 -5.74 3.51
N ARG A 196 25.21 -4.88 3.36
CA ARG A 196 24.40 -4.39 4.49
C ARG A 196 23.55 -5.48 5.10
N ALA A 197 22.93 -6.33 4.28
CA ALA A 197 22.10 -7.45 4.74
C ALA A 197 22.92 -8.57 5.42
N GLY A 198 24.16 -8.80 4.98
CA GLY A 198 25.06 -9.79 5.59
C GLY A 198 25.79 -9.31 6.84
N GLY A 199 25.92 -7.99 7.04
CA GLY A 199 26.57 -7.39 8.20
C GLY A 199 25.61 -7.02 9.34
N LYS A 200 26.12 -6.29 10.34
CA LYS A 200 25.30 -5.55 11.32
C LYS A 200 24.87 -4.18 10.77
N GLY A 201 24.69 -4.09 9.45
CA GLY A 201 24.42 -2.84 8.76
C GLY A 201 22.99 -2.36 8.92
N GLU A 202 22.73 -1.15 8.44
CA GLU A 202 21.38 -0.58 8.32
C GLU A 202 20.68 -1.17 7.10
N PHE A 203 20.17 -2.40 7.26
CA PHE A 203 19.28 -3.03 6.28
C PHE A 203 17.91 -3.27 6.92
N SER A 204 16.86 -2.71 6.31
CA SER A 204 15.49 -2.90 6.73
C SER A 204 14.72 -3.66 5.65
N TYR A 205 14.69 -4.98 5.77
CA TYR A 205 13.83 -5.81 4.94
C TYR A 205 12.36 -5.35 5.01
N SER A 206 11.68 -5.39 3.88
CA SER A 206 10.26 -5.07 3.76
C SER A 206 9.60 -5.91 2.67
N ARG A 207 8.27 -5.96 2.69
CA ARG A 207 7.50 -6.60 1.62
C ARG A 207 7.76 -5.97 0.26
N PHE A 208 7.89 -4.65 0.18
CA PHE A 208 8.21 -3.96 -1.07
C PHE A 208 9.58 -4.40 -1.59
N PHE A 209 10.56 -4.62 -0.72
CA PHE A 209 11.85 -5.18 -1.13
C PHE A 209 11.69 -6.56 -1.78
N ALA A 210 10.91 -7.47 -1.19
CA ALA A 210 10.63 -8.78 -1.78
C ALA A 210 9.94 -8.69 -3.15
N ILE A 211 8.97 -7.78 -3.29
CA ILE A 211 8.29 -7.53 -4.56
C ILE A 211 9.27 -6.97 -5.60
N GLY A 212 10.20 -6.11 -5.19
CA GLY A 212 11.27 -5.62 -6.05
C GLY A 212 12.17 -6.74 -6.57
N LEU A 213 12.58 -7.68 -5.71
CA LEU A 213 13.32 -8.87 -6.15
C LEU A 213 12.54 -9.72 -7.13
N PHE A 214 11.25 -9.95 -6.84
CA PHE A 214 10.38 -10.70 -7.73
C PHE A 214 10.22 -10.00 -9.09
N ARG A 215 10.11 -8.67 -9.10
CA ARG A 215 10.05 -7.87 -10.33
C ARG A 215 11.31 -7.99 -11.17
N LEU A 216 12.49 -8.01 -10.55
CA LEU A 216 13.76 -8.27 -11.27
C LEU A 216 13.76 -9.65 -11.93
N LEU A 217 13.32 -10.69 -11.20
CA LEU A 217 13.24 -12.06 -11.72
C LEU A 217 12.22 -12.19 -12.85
N GLU A 218 11.07 -11.53 -12.72
CA GLU A 218 10.03 -11.48 -13.75
C GLU A 218 10.57 -10.87 -15.05
N LEU A 219 11.23 -9.71 -14.97
CA LEU A 219 11.78 -9.02 -16.13
C LEU A 219 12.94 -9.75 -16.80
N ALA A 220 13.73 -10.51 -16.04
CA ALA A 220 14.78 -11.38 -16.56
C ALA A 220 14.28 -12.75 -17.04
N ASN A 221 12.96 -13.00 -16.98
CA ASN A 221 12.32 -14.28 -17.28
C ASN A 221 12.96 -15.47 -16.50
N ALA A 222 13.30 -15.23 -15.22
CA ALA A 222 14.09 -16.11 -14.37
C ALA A 222 13.32 -16.54 -13.11
N MET A 223 12.02 -16.83 -13.25
CA MET A 223 11.11 -17.06 -12.13
C MET A 223 11.20 -18.46 -11.48
N GLU A 224 12.22 -19.23 -11.83
CA GLU A 224 12.44 -20.56 -11.26
C GLU A 224 12.77 -20.47 -9.76
N PRO A 225 12.18 -21.33 -8.90
CA PRO A 225 12.41 -21.28 -7.45
C PRO A 225 13.89 -21.38 -7.04
N ALA A 226 14.69 -22.12 -7.81
CA ALA A 226 16.13 -22.29 -7.60
C ALA A 226 16.92 -20.99 -7.86
N ILE A 227 16.47 -20.15 -8.80
CA ILE A 227 17.11 -18.87 -9.09
C ILE A 227 16.81 -17.86 -7.99
N LEU A 228 15.56 -17.82 -7.51
CA LEU A 228 15.20 -17.01 -6.34
C LEU A 228 16.04 -17.38 -5.11
N GLU A 229 16.26 -18.67 -4.87
CA GLU A 229 17.11 -19.15 -3.78
C GLU A 229 18.56 -18.66 -3.92
N LYS A 230 19.15 -18.79 -5.10
CA LYS A 230 20.51 -18.29 -5.39
C LYS A 230 20.61 -16.78 -5.22
N LEU A 231 19.63 -16.03 -5.73
CA LEU A 231 19.59 -14.57 -5.60
C LEU A 231 19.48 -14.13 -4.14
N CYS A 232 18.60 -14.78 -3.36
CA CYS A 232 18.47 -14.52 -1.93
C CYS A 232 19.78 -14.82 -1.18
N ALA A 233 20.45 -15.92 -1.51
CA ALA A 233 21.74 -16.28 -0.91
C ALA A 233 22.82 -15.24 -1.25
N ALA A 234 22.92 -14.82 -2.52
CA ALA A 234 23.88 -13.81 -2.95
C ALA A 234 23.65 -12.43 -2.29
N LEU A 235 22.40 -12.10 -1.97
CA LEU A 235 22.03 -10.87 -1.27
C LEU A 235 22.08 -10.99 0.26
N ASN A 236 22.39 -12.15 0.83
CA ASN A 236 22.30 -12.44 2.26
C ASN A 236 20.88 -12.22 2.86
N ILE A 237 19.83 -12.59 2.11
CA ILE A 237 18.43 -12.40 2.50
C ILE A 237 17.75 -13.72 2.81
N ASN A 238 16.91 -13.71 3.84
CA ASN A 238 16.16 -14.88 4.25
C ASN A 238 15.07 -15.25 3.23
N LYS A 239 15.30 -16.29 2.42
CA LYS A 239 14.35 -16.80 1.42
C LYS A 239 12.94 -17.04 1.97
N ARG A 240 12.81 -17.62 3.17
CA ARG A 240 11.48 -17.90 3.78
C ARG A 240 10.66 -16.63 4.02
N SER A 241 11.32 -15.51 4.29
CA SER A 241 10.64 -14.23 4.47
C SER A 241 10.15 -13.68 3.14
N VAL A 242 10.97 -13.83 2.08
CA VAL A 242 10.59 -13.48 0.70
C VAL A 242 9.40 -14.32 0.24
N ASP A 243 9.46 -15.64 0.36
CA ASP A 243 8.36 -16.54 -0.04
C ASP A 243 7.04 -16.14 0.65
N ARG A 244 7.08 -15.92 1.97
CA ARG A 244 5.90 -15.49 2.75
C ARG A 244 5.31 -14.17 2.24
N ASP A 245 6.15 -13.18 1.97
CA ASP A 245 5.69 -11.86 1.53
C ASP A 245 5.17 -11.87 0.09
N LEU A 246 5.75 -12.71 -0.78
CA LEU A 246 5.25 -12.91 -2.14
C LEU A 246 3.89 -13.62 -2.15
N ASP A 247 3.68 -14.59 -1.27
CA ASP A 247 2.35 -15.21 -1.10
C ASP A 247 1.31 -14.19 -0.64
N VAL A 248 1.65 -13.32 0.32
CA VAL A 248 0.76 -12.24 0.78
C VAL A 248 0.46 -11.26 -0.36
N TYR A 249 1.48 -10.88 -1.13
CA TYR A 249 1.32 -9.98 -2.27
C TYR A 249 0.42 -10.57 -3.37
N ARG A 250 0.62 -11.84 -3.74
CA ARG A 250 -0.24 -12.54 -4.70
C ARG A 250 -1.71 -12.54 -4.24
N ASN A 251 -1.94 -12.82 -2.96
CA ASN A 251 -3.28 -12.78 -2.37
C ASN A 251 -3.89 -11.37 -2.37
N LEU A 252 -3.08 -10.32 -2.17
CA LEU A 252 -3.53 -8.93 -2.26
C LEU A 252 -3.94 -8.58 -3.70
N LEU A 253 -3.10 -8.90 -4.69
CA LEU A 253 -3.39 -8.64 -6.09
C LEU A 253 -4.67 -9.33 -6.56
N SER A 254 -4.87 -10.60 -6.22
CA SER A 254 -6.10 -11.31 -6.60
C SER A 254 -7.36 -10.64 -6.05
N LYS A 255 -7.32 -10.08 -4.83
CA LYS A 255 -8.43 -9.33 -4.26
C LYS A 255 -8.66 -7.99 -4.96
N LEU A 256 -7.60 -7.29 -5.34
CA LEU A 256 -7.70 -6.01 -6.06
C LEU A 256 -8.30 -6.20 -7.46
N VAL A 257 -7.88 -7.24 -8.18
CA VAL A 257 -8.44 -7.59 -9.50
C VAL A 257 -9.94 -7.87 -9.38
N GLN A 258 -10.36 -8.71 -8.42
CA GLN A 258 -11.78 -9.00 -8.18
C GLN A 258 -12.58 -7.72 -7.82
N ALA A 259 -12.02 -6.86 -6.98
CA ALA A 259 -12.68 -5.60 -6.60
C ALA A 259 -12.81 -4.64 -7.80
N LYS A 260 -11.81 -4.60 -8.68
CA LYS A 260 -11.82 -3.79 -9.91
C LYS A 260 -12.87 -4.27 -10.91
N GLU A 261 -13.02 -5.58 -11.10
CA GLU A 261 -14.06 -6.15 -11.95
C GLU A 261 -15.46 -5.77 -11.45
N LEU A 262 -15.72 -5.92 -10.15
CA LEU A 262 -16.99 -5.53 -9.54
C LEU A 262 -17.29 -4.03 -9.69
N LEU A 263 -16.27 -3.17 -9.59
CA LEU A 263 -16.42 -1.73 -9.78
C LEU A 263 -16.69 -1.39 -11.25
N ARG A 264 -16.01 -2.04 -12.18
CA ARG A 264 -16.26 -1.87 -13.62
C ARG A 264 -17.71 -2.23 -13.94
N GLU A 265 -18.19 -3.37 -13.47
CA GLU A 265 -19.59 -3.76 -13.62
C GLU A 265 -20.56 -2.76 -12.99
N TYR A 266 -20.24 -2.24 -11.81
CA TYR A 266 -21.07 -1.23 -11.15
C TYR A 266 -21.14 0.07 -11.96
N VAL A 267 -20.00 0.58 -12.43
CA VAL A 267 -19.93 1.78 -13.26
C VAL A 267 -20.69 1.59 -14.57
N ASP A 268 -20.53 0.44 -15.22
CA ASP A 268 -21.23 0.14 -16.47
C ASP A 268 -22.75 0.03 -16.26
N ARG A 269 -23.20 -0.58 -15.14
CA ARG A 269 -24.62 -0.58 -14.75
C ARG A 269 -25.16 0.81 -14.49
N GLU A 270 -24.43 1.68 -13.81
CA GLU A 270 -24.88 3.04 -13.52
C GLU A 270 -24.88 3.93 -14.76
N LYS A 271 -23.93 3.74 -15.69
CA LYS A 271 -23.96 4.39 -17.02
C LYS A 271 -25.20 3.96 -17.80
N LYS A 272 -25.48 2.66 -17.88
CA LYS A 272 -26.67 2.13 -18.54
C LYS A 272 -27.96 2.69 -17.94
N LYS A 273 -28.09 2.72 -16.62
CA LYS A 273 -29.25 3.33 -15.95
C LYS A 273 -29.37 4.83 -16.21
N ARG A 274 -28.26 5.57 -16.36
CA ARG A 274 -28.28 7.00 -16.72
C ARG A 274 -28.70 7.20 -18.17
N GLU A 275 -28.22 6.37 -19.08
CA GLU A 275 -28.62 6.36 -20.49
C GLU A 275 -30.13 6.09 -20.61
N GLU A 276 -30.62 5.02 -19.97
CA GLU A 276 -32.05 4.67 -19.88
C GLU A 276 -32.93 5.75 -19.24
N ARG A 277 -32.38 6.60 -18.35
CA ARG A 277 -33.09 7.75 -17.78
C ARG A 277 -33.02 9.02 -18.63
N SER A 278 -32.03 9.13 -19.52
CA SER A 278 -31.88 10.25 -20.45
C SER A 278 -32.72 10.07 -21.73
N GLU A 279 -33.01 8.84 -22.13
CA GLU A 279 -33.94 8.54 -23.24
C GLU A 279 -35.38 9.05 -23.01
N PRO A 280 -36.03 8.86 -21.85
CA PRO A 280 -37.38 9.39 -21.62
C PRO A 280 -37.41 10.92 -21.54
N GLN A 281 -36.31 11.58 -21.18
CA GLN A 281 -36.22 13.05 -21.23
C GLN A 281 -36.14 13.56 -22.68
N LYS A 282 -35.40 12.89 -23.57
CA LYS A 282 -35.38 13.22 -25.00
C LYS A 282 -36.73 12.96 -25.69
N ALA A 283 -37.44 11.89 -25.29
CA ALA A 283 -38.78 11.61 -25.78
C ALA A 283 -39.79 12.67 -25.33
N ASN A 284 -39.73 13.11 -24.06
CA ASN A 284 -40.61 14.16 -23.54
C ASN A 284 -40.30 15.55 -24.13
N GLU A 285 -39.04 15.88 -24.37
CA GLU A 285 -38.65 17.12 -25.07
C GLU A 285 -39.09 17.13 -26.54
N ALA A 286 -39.01 15.99 -27.23
CA ALA A 286 -39.49 15.85 -28.61
C ALA A 286 -41.03 16.00 -28.71
N ILE A 287 -41.77 15.40 -27.78
CA ILE A 287 -43.25 15.52 -27.71
C ILE A 287 -43.66 16.98 -27.41
N THR A 288 -42.95 17.67 -26.52
CA THR A 288 -43.23 19.07 -26.18
C THR A 288 -42.95 20.03 -27.35
N LYS A 289 -41.91 19.77 -28.16
CA LYS A 289 -41.63 20.53 -29.39
C LYS A 289 -42.70 20.32 -30.46
N CYS A 290 -43.14 19.08 -30.69
CA CYS A 290 -44.20 18.78 -31.65
C CYS A 290 -45.56 19.40 -31.25
N LEU A 291 -45.89 19.43 -29.96
CA LEU A 291 -47.11 20.08 -29.46
C LEU A 291 -47.01 21.61 -29.51
N GLY A 292 -45.84 22.20 -29.27
CA GLY A 292 -45.64 23.65 -29.39
C GLY A 292 -45.81 24.19 -30.81
N GLU A 293 -45.41 23.43 -31.83
CA GLU A 293 -45.57 23.80 -33.24
C GLU A 293 -47.02 23.64 -33.75
N GLN A 294 -47.83 22.76 -33.15
CA GLN A 294 -49.25 22.61 -33.52
C GLN A 294 -50.15 23.75 -33.00
N PHE A 295 -49.74 24.49 -31.97
CA PHE A 295 -50.52 25.61 -31.41
C PHE A 295 -50.06 27.00 -31.88
N SER A 296 -48.98 27.10 -32.68
CA SER A 296 -48.52 28.35 -33.28
C SER A 296 -49.07 28.62 -34.69
N GLY A 297 -49.99 27.78 -35.18
CA GLY A 297 -50.55 27.84 -36.53
C GLY A 297 -52.04 28.18 -36.63
N LEU A 298 -52.66 28.72 -35.57
CA LEU A 298 -54.03 29.25 -35.58
C LEU A 298 -54.04 30.77 -35.45
#